data_AF-A0A960MJT4-F1
#
_entry.id   AF-A0A960MJT4-F1
#
_cell.length_a   1.000
_cell.length_b   1.000
_cell.length_c   1.000
_cell.angle_alpha   90.00
_cell.angle_beta   90.00
_cell.angle_gamma   90.00
#
_symmetry.space_group_name_H-M   'P 1'
#
loop_
_entity.id
_entity.type
_entity.pdbx_description
1 polymer ?
#
loop_
_entity_poly.entity_id
_entity_poly.type
_entity_poly.pdbx_seq_one_letter_code
_entity_poly.pdbx_strand_id
1 'polypeptide(L)'
;MKTFPDFHRRERGLALMLVIFAVTFIGLILVGLMQISQFSWDESSLERGRFQAKLLAESGVALAMHPKVKKGDPVLKQEFPDGRKIEVRIGSEGGRILVTTLEEDLFIDTVRELFVLWGLDATEASIVSDSLADWVDSNGEARTNGAEKEYYSALEYPDFPANAAFTSLDQMLLVRGMDKVAKVQPRWRDYFTLYGDGTIDVNAAP
;
A
#
# COMPACT_ATOMS: atom_id res chain seq x y z
N MET A 1 -42.21 67.86 52.06
CA MET A 1 -42.87 66.91 51.12
C MET A 1 -41.77 66.34 50.23
N LYS A 2 -41.32 65.10 50.48
CA LYS A 2 -40.16 64.49 49.80
C LYS A 2 -40.63 63.81 48.51
N THR A 3 -40.01 64.17 47.39
CA THR A 3 -40.19 63.56 46.07
C THR A 3 -39.45 62.22 46.02
N PHE A 4 -40.14 61.16 45.61
CA PHE A 4 -39.53 59.85 45.37
C PHE A 4 -38.95 59.80 43.94
N PRO A 5 -37.76 59.19 43.71
CA PRO A 5 -37.20 59.07 42.36
C PRO A 5 -37.86 57.91 41.60
N ASP A 6 -38.18 58.14 40.33
CA ASP A 6 -38.78 57.18 39.41
C ASP A 6 -37.71 56.27 38.79
N PHE A 7 -37.70 54.97 39.14
CA PHE A 7 -36.65 54.01 38.76
C PHE A 7 -36.91 53.25 37.44
N HIS A 8 -37.96 53.57 36.68
CA HIS A 8 -38.42 52.72 35.56
C HIS A 8 -37.56 52.75 34.27
N ARG A 9 -36.50 53.57 34.20
CA ARG A 9 -35.60 53.63 33.01
C ARG A 9 -34.39 52.68 33.08
N ARG A 10 -33.98 52.21 34.26
CA ARG A 10 -32.77 51.38 34.42
C ARG A 10 -32.98 49.89 34.13
N GLU A 11 -34.18 49.37 34.37
CA GLU A 11 -34.49 47.94 34.18
C GLU A 11 -34.59 47.53 32.71
N ARG A 12 -34.99 48.45 31.82
CA ARG A 12 -35.09 48.20 30.37
C ARG A 12 -33.73 48.05 29.68
N GLY A 13 -32.68 48.70 30.22
CA GLY A 13 -31.31 48.57 29.71
C GLY A 13 -30.66 47.23 30.06
N LEU A 14 -30.92 46.72 31.26
CA LEU A 14 -30.46 45.40 31.72
C LEU A 14 -31.12 44.26 30.94
N ALA A 15 -32.44 44.37 30.69
CA ALA A 15 -33.16 43.38 29.88
C ALA A 15 -32.60 43.26 28.46
N LEU A 16 -32.27 44.38 27.80
CA LEU A 16 -31.69 44.36 26.46
C LEU A 16 -30.28 43.73 26.46
N MET A 17 -29.44 44.05 27.45
CA MET A 17 -28.10 43.46 27.58
C MET A 17 -28.17 41.94 27.79
N LEU A 18 -29.11 41.46 28.61
CA LEU A 18 -29.30 40.02 28.83
C LEU A 18 -29.77 39.30 27.56
N VAL A 19 -30.67 39.91 26.79
CA VAL A 19 -31.14 39.33 25.52
C VAL A 19 -30.01 39.29 24.51
N ILE A 20 -29.24 40.37 24.36
CA ILE A 20 -28.08 40.39 23.45
C ILE A 20 -27.08 39.32 23.87
N PHE A 21 -26.77 39.21 25.17
CA PHE A 21 -25.84 38.20 25.67
C PHE A 21 -26.35 36.77 25.39
N ALA A 22 -27.64 36.51 25.64
CA ALA A 22 -28.25 35.23 25.35
C ALA A 22 -28.20 34.88 23.85
N VAL A 23 -28.52 35.85 22.98
CA VAL A 23 -28.46 35.65 21.52
C VAL A 23 -27.02 35.43 21.06
N THR A 24 -26.05 36.16 21.59
CA THR A 24 -24.63 35.93 21.26
C THR A 24 -24.15 34.56 21.70
N PHE A 25 -24.59 34.08 22.88
CA PHE A 25 -24.20 32.79 23.42
C PHE A 25 -24.80 31.65 22.59
N ILE A 26 -26.08 31.75 22.23
CA ILE A 26 -26.75 30.81 21.32
C ILE A 26 -26.06 30.80 19.96
N GLY A 27 -25.71 31.97 19.41
CA GLY A 27 -24.99 32.08 18.14
C GLY A 27 -23.64 31.37 18.16
N LEU A 28 -22.85 31.53 19.23
CA LEU A 28 -21.57 30.84 19.40
C LEU A 28 -21.75 29.31 19.47
N ILE A 29 -22.77 28.84 20.19
CA ILE A 29 -23.08 27.40 20.27
C ILE A 29 -23.47 26.85 18.89
N LEU A 30 -24.31 27.57 18.14
CA LEU A 30 -24.75 27.15 16.80
C LEU A 30 -23.57 27.04 15.82
N VAL A 31 -22.67 28.03 15.83
CA VAL A 31 -21.45 27.99 15.00
C VAL A 31 -20.56 26.80 15.38
N GLY A 32 -20.38 26.55 16.68
CA GLY A 32 -19.62 25.39 17.16
C GLY A 32 -20.21 24.05 16.71
N LEU A 33 -21.53 23.88 16.82
CA LEU A 33 -22.22 22.66 16.36
C LEU A 33 -22.12 22.46 14.85
N MET A 34 -22.16 23.54 14.06
CA MET A 34 -21.98 23.46 12.61
C MET A 34 -20.59 22.94 12.22
N GLN A 35 -19.53 23.36 12.92
CA GLN A 35 -18.17 22.88 12.66
C GLN A 35 -18.02 21.39 12.99
N ILE A 36 -18.58 20.93 14.12
CA ILE A 36 -18.54 19.51 14.53
C ILE A 36 -19.30 18.63 13.52
N SER A 37 -20.45 19.10 13.05
CA SER A 37 -21.24 18.38 12.05
C SER A 37 -20.42 18.14 10.78
N GLN A 38 -19.82 19.18 10.20
CA GLN A 38 -19.05 19.08 8.95
C GLN A 38 -17.90 18.06 9.04
N PHE A 39 -17.16 18.03 10.15
CA PHE A 39 -16.07 17.07 10.36
C PHE A 39 -16.56 15.61 10.34
N SER A 40 -17.74 15.34 10.90
CA SER A 40 -18.30 13.98 10.95
C SER A 40 -18.80 13.44 9.60
N TRP A 41 -19.17 14.31 8.64
CA TRP A 41 -19.70 13.88 7.34
C TRP A 41 -18.63 13.32 6.41
N ASP A 42 -17.47 13.97 6.36
CA ASP A 42 -16.39 13.60 5.44
C ASP A 42 -15.82 12.23 5.79
N GLU A 43 -15.52 12.00 7.07
CA GLU A 43 -14.99 10.72 7.56
C GLU A 43 -16.01 9.58 7.36
N SER A 44 -17.29 9.84 7.64
CA SER A 44 -18.35 8.86 7.42
C SER A 44 -18.53 8.51 5.93
N SER A 45 -18.31 9.46 5.03
CA SER A 45 -18.38 9.21 3.58
C SER A 45 -17.21 8.37 3.07
N LEU A 46 -16.00 8.62 3.59
CA LEU A 46 -14.80 7.87 3.22
C LEU A 46 -14.87 6.42 3.70
N GLU A 47 -15.31 6.20 4.94
CA GLU A 47 -15.49 4.86 5.50
C GLU A 47 -16.53 4.04 4.72
N ARG A 48 -17.66 4.64 4.36
CA ARG A 48 -18.64 4.02 3.46
C ARG A 48 -18.02 3.67 2.11
N GLY A 49 -17.25 4.58 1.52
CA GLY A 49 -16.55 4.35 0.25
C GLY A 49 -15.57 3.18 0.31
N ARG A 50 -14.73 3.11 1.35
CA ARG A 50 -13.77 2.01 1.57
C ARG A 50 -14.48 0.67 1.73
N PHE A 51 -15.54 0.63 2.54
CA PHE A 51 -16.32 -0.59 2.75
C PHE A 51 -16.94 -1.09 1.44
N GLN A 52 -17.53 -0.18 0.65
CA GLN A 52 -18.09 -0.51 -0.66
C GLN A 52 -17.01 -1.00 -1.65
N ALA A 53 -15.86 -0.33 -1.72
CA ALA A 53 -14.76 -0.74 -2.58
C ALA A 53 -14.25 -2.15 -2.21
N LYS A 54 -14.16 -2.47 -0.92
CA LYS A 54 -13.78 -3.79 -0.43
C LYS A 54 -14.80 -4.86 -0.84
N LEU A 55 -16.09 -4.62 -0.63
CA LEU A 55 -17.15 -5.56 -1.03
C LEU A 55 -17.16 -5.81 -2.54
N LEU A 56 -16.94 -4.77 -3.35
CA LEU A 56 -16.84 -4.90 -4.80
C LEU A 56 -15.61 -5.72 -5.21
N ALA A 57 -14.47 -5.51 -4.55
CA ALA A 57 -13.26 -6.32 -4.78
C ALA A 57 -13.50 -7.80 -4.43
N GLU A 58 -14.11 -8.08 -3.27
CA GLU A 58 -14.46 -9.45 -2.84
C GLU A 58 -15.43 -10.11 -3.82
N SER A 59 -16.44 -9.37 -4.30
CA SER A 59 -17.35 -9.84 -5.35
C SER A 59 -16.61 -10.15 -6.65
N GLY A 60 -15.63 -9.34 -7.04
CA GLY A 60 -14.81 -9.58 -8.21
C GLY A 60 -13.98 -10.87 -8.09
N VAL A 61 -13.41 -11.14 -6.92
CA VAL A 61 -12.70 -12.39 -6.64
C VAL A 61 -13.65 -13.59 -6.71
N ALA A 62 -14.82 -13.51 -6.09
CA ALA A 62 -15.82 -14.58 -6.12
C ALA A 62 -16.25 -14.92 -7.56
N LEU A 63 -16.44 -13.89 -8.40
CA LEU A 63 -16.75 -14.06 -9.81
C LEU A 63 -15.60 -14.75 -10.57
N ALA A 64 -14.35 -14.32 -10.36
CA ALA A 64 -13.20 -14.89 -11.03
C ALA A 64 -12.92 -16.34 -10.64
N MET A 65 -13.33 -16.77 -9.44
CA MET A 65 -13.23 -18.17 -9.00
C MET A 65 -14.28 -19.09 -9.63
N HIS A 66 -15.29 -18.56 -10.32
CA HIS A 66 -16.35 -19.38 -10.89
C HIS A 66 -15.83 -20.21 -12.07
N PRO A 67 -16.06 -21.54 -12.14
CA PRO A 67 -15.42 -22.44 -13.12
C PRO A 67 -15.68 -22.11 -14.61
N LYS A 68 -16.75 -21.37 -14.91
CA LYS A 68 -17.10 -20.95 -16.27
C LYS A 68 -16.39 -19.66 -16.70
N VAL A 69 -15.84 -18.90 -15.76
CA VAL A 69 -15.16 -17.63 -16.03
C VAL A 69 -13.71 -17.93 -16.38
N LYS A 70 -13.23 -17.40 -17.51
CA LYS A 70 -11.87 -17.59 -17.99
C LYS A 70 -11.08 -16.28 -17.95
N LYS A 71 -9.75 -16.39 -18.02
CA LYS A 71 -8.87 -15.23 -18.19
C LYS A 71 -9.31 -14.43 -19.42
N GLY A 72 -9.53 -13.13 -19.23
CA GLY A 72 -9.93 -12.20 -20.29
C GLY A 72 -11.42 -12.16 -20.62
N ASP A 73 -12.26 -12.90 -19.89
CA ASP A 73 -13.71 -12.85 -20.06
C ASP A 73 -14.24 -11.42 -19.77
N PRO A 74 -15.10 -10.84 -20.63
CA PRO A 74 -15.73 -9.53 -20.40
C PRO A 74 -16.39 -9.39 -19.02
N VAL A 75 -16.87 -10.49 -18.43
CA VAL A 75 -17.50 -10.47 -17.09
C VAL A 75 -16.56 -9.98 -15.99
N LEU A 76 -15.23 -10.08 -16.19
CA LEU A 76 -14.21 -9.60 -15.26
C LEU A 76 -14.07 -8.08 -15.25
N LYS A 77 -14.73 -7.37 -16.18
CA LYS A 77 -14.78 -5.91 -16.25
C LYS A 77 -16.23 -5.46 -16.12
N GLN A 78 -16.56 -4.86 -14.99
CA GLN A 78 -17.92 -4.39 -14.71
C GLN A 78 -17.92 -2.90 -14.42
N GLU A 79 -18.89 -2.20 -14.99
CA GLU A 79 -19.16 -0.80 -14.72
C GLU A 79 -20.58 -0.67 -14.19
N PHE A 80 -20.73 -0.01 -13.05
CA PHE A 80 -22.00 0.15 -12.37
C PHE A 80 -22.63 1.51 -12.71
N PRO A 81 -23.97 1.65 -12.61
CA PRO A 81 -24.67 2.90 -12.95
C PRO A 81 -24.23 4.13 -12.15
N ASP A 82 -23.62 3.94 -10.98
CA ASP A 82 -23.09 5.00 -10.12
C ASP A 82 -21.62 5.33 -10.40
N GLY A 83 -21.07 4.85 -11.52
CA GLY A 83 -19.72 5.16 -11.99
C GLY A 83 -18.62 4.30 -11.37
N ARG A 84 -18.96 3.36 -10.49
CA ARG A 84 -17.99 2.41 -9.93
C ARG A 84 -17.55 1.41 -10.99
N LYS A 85 -16.28 0.99 -10.95
CA LYS A 85 -15.69 0.04 -11.89
C LYS A 85 -14.96 -1.06 -11.13
N ILE A 86 -15.15 -2.30 -11.56
CA ILE A 86 -14.38 -3.45 -11.12
C ILE A 86 -13.62 -3.97 -12.34
N GLU A 87 -12.31 -4.15 -12.20
CA GLU A 87 -11.49 -4.89 -13.14
C GLU A 87 -10.78 -6.01 -12.37
N VAL A 88 -11.03 -7.26 -12.77
CA VAL A 88 -10.38 -8.43 -12.20
C VAL A 88 -9.41 -9.00 -13.23
N ARG A 89 -8.19 -9.31 -12.78
CA ARG A 89 -7.15 -9.91 -13.63
C ARG A 89 -6.80 -11.28 -13.08
N ILE A 90 -6.93 -12.29 -13.93
CA ILE A 90 -6.52 -13.67 -13.62
C ILE A 90 -5.14 -13.88 -14.25
N GLY A 91 -4.15 -14.17 -13.41
CA GLY A 91 -2.78 -14.49 -13.80
C GLY A 91 -2.39 -15.89 -13.30
N SER A 92 -1.31 -16.43 -13.84
CA SER A 92 -0.66 -17.62 -13.30
C SER A 92 0.60 -17.16 -12.55
N GLU A 93 0.82 -17.70 -11.35
CA GLU A 93 2.09 -17.52 -10.64
C GLU A 93 3.24 -18.26 -11.36
N GLY A 94 2.93 -19.30 -12.15
CA GLY A 94 3.94 -20.04 -12.91
C GLY A 94 4.66 -19.23 -13.98
N GLY A 95 4.15 -18.06 -14.38
CA GLY A 95 4.86 -17.14 -15.27
C GLY A 95 5.89 -16.25 -14.57
N ARG A 96 6.00 -16.35 -13.24
CA ARG A 96 6.87 -15.49 -12.42
C ARG A 96 8.06 -16.28 -11.89
N ILE A 97 9.13 -15.56 -11.58
CA ILE A 97 10.34 -16.13 -11.00
C ILE A 97 10.06 -16.47 -9.53
N LEU A 98 10.20 -17.75 -9.18
CA LEU A 98 10.08 -18.20 -7.81
C LEU A 98 11.29 -17.71 -7.00
N VAL A 99 11.06 -16.89 -5.96
CA VAL A 99 12.17 -16.27 -5.23
C VAL A 99 13.01 -17.31 -4.47
N THR A 100 12.44 -18.47 -4.13
CA THR A 100 13.19 -19.55 -3.46
C THR A 100 14.17 -20.28 -4.38
N THR A 101 14.08 -20.13 -5.71
CA THR A 101 15.07 -20.73 -6.64
C THR A 101 16.29 -19.82 -6.85
N LEU A 102 16.33 -18.64 -6.22
CA LEU A 102 17.44 -17.69 -6.32
C LEU A 102 18.71 -18.12 -5.57
N GLU A 103 18.86 -19.41 -5.25
CA GLU A 103 20.13 -20.02 -4.83
C GLU A 103 20.87 -20.67 -6.02
N GLU A 104 20.15 -20.97 -7.10
CA GLU A 104 20.68 -21.65 -8.28
C GLU A 104 21.25 -20.66 -9.31
N ASP A 105 22.48 -20.91 -9.78
CA ASP A 105 23.20 -20.04 -10.72
C ASP A 105 22.39 -19.64 -11.96
N LEU A 106 21.62 -20.58 -12.54
CA LEU A 106 20.78 -20.33 -13.70
C LEU A 106 19.74 -19.22 -13.46
N PHE A 107 19.08 -19.23 -12.30
CA PHE A 107 18.06 -18.24 -11.96
C PHE A 107 18.69 -16.91 -11.57
N ILE A 108 19.85 -16.93 -10.92
CA ILE A 108 20.64 -15.74 -10.60
C ILE A 108 21.03 -15.01 -11.89
N ASP A 109 21.56 -15.74 -12.88
CA ASP A 109 21.93 -15.18 -14.18
C ASP A 109 20.71 -14.60 -14.92
N THR A 110 19.58 -15.32 -14.89
CA THR A 110 18.32 -14.86 -15.50
C THR A 110 17.84 -13.55 -14.87
N VAL A 111 17.87 -13.44 -13.54
CA VAL A 111 17.49 -12.22 -12.82
C VAL A 111 18.46 -11.07 -13.12
N ARG A 112 19.76 -11.36 -13.22
CA ARG A 112 20.78 -10.38 -13.60
C ARG A 112 20.49 -9.80 -14.98
N GLU A 113 20.22 -10.65 -15.97
CA GLU A 113 19.85 -10.21 -17.33
C GLU A 113 18.54 -9.41 -17.34
N LEU A 114 17.54 -9.83 -16.57
CA LEU A 114 16.27 -9.12 -16.42
C LEU A 114 16.48 -7.70 -15.85
N PHE A 115 17.33 -7.54 -14.86
CA PHE A 115 17.64 -6.24 -14.27
C PHE A 115 18.38 -5.32 -15.25
N VAL A 116 19.31 -5.86 -16.03
CA VAL A 116 19.94 -5.12 -17.12
C VAL A 116 18.91 -4.68 -18.16
N LEU A 117 17.97 -5.56 -18.53
CA LEU A 117 16.89 -5.23 -19.47
C LEU A 117 15.98 -4.12 -18.94
N TRP A 118 15.76 -4.05 -17.62
CA TRP A 118 15.02 -2.96 -16.97
C TRP A 118 15.80 -1.64 -16.88
N GLY A 119 17.09 -1.65 -17.22
CA GLY A 119 17.92 -0.46 -17.31
C GLY A 119 18.89 -0.25 -16.15
N LEU A 120 19.15 -1.26 -15.31
CA LEU A 120 20.32 -1.25 -14.43
C LEU A 120 21.59 -1.42 -15.25
N ASP A 121 22.70 -0.83 -14.80
CA ASP A 121 24.00 -1.20 -15.35
C ASP A 121 24.40 -2.62 -14.93
N ALA A 122 25.33 -3.23 -15.67
CA ALA A 122 25.73 -4.62 -15.42
C ALA A 122 26.34 -4.84 -14.03
N THR A 123 26.98 -3.81 -13.45
CA THR A 123 27.59 -3.90 -12.11
C THR A 123 26.48 -3.86 -11.05
N GLU A 124 25.54 -2.94 -11.18
CA GLU A 124 24.37 -2.83 -10.31
C GLU A 124 23.55 -4.11 -10.35
N ALA A 125 23.24 -4.62 -11.55
CA ALA A 125 22.50 -5.87 -11.72
C ALA A 125 23.25 -7.05 -11.06
N SER A 126 24.58 -7.11 -11.17
CA SER A 126 25.39 -8.14 -10.50
C SER A 126 25.33 -8.02 -8.98
N ILE A 127 25.41 -6.81 -8.42
CA ILE A 127 25.27 -6.58 -6.98
C ILE A 127 23.91 -7.07 -6.48
N VAL A 128 22.81 -6.71 -7.15
CA VAL A 128 21.46 -7.07 -6.68
C VAL A 128 21.21 -8.58 -6.82
N SER A 129 21.60 -9.18 -7.94
CA SER A 129 21.42 -10.63 -8.17
C SER A 129 22.24 -11.47 -7.18
N ASP A 130 23.51 -11.14 -6.96
CA ASP A 130 24.35 -11.84 -5.99
C ASP A 130 23.83 -11.64 -4.55
N SER A 131 23.37 -10.43 -4.20
CA SER A 131 22.80 -10.15 -2.87
C SER A 131 21.44 -10.83 -2.63
N LEU A 132 20.64 -11.04 -3.69
CA LEU A 132 19.41 -11.84 -3.60
C LEU A 132 19.71 -13.30 -3.31
N ALA A 133 20.80 -13.81 -3.85
CA ALA A 133 21.22 -15.19 -3.63
C ALA A 133 21.76 -15.41 -2.21
N ASP A 134 22.63 -14.52 -1.74
CA ASP A 134 23.14 -14.55 -0.36
C ASP A 134 22.01 -14.40 0.67
N TRP A 135 20.90 -13.76 0.29
CA TRP A 135 19.73 -13.67 1.19
C TRP A 135 19.04 -15.02 1.41
N VAL A 136 18.91 -15.83 0.35
CA VAL A 136 18.13 -17.07 0.35
C VAL A 136 18.96 -18.25 0.83
N ASP A 137 20.23 -18.27 0.49
CA ASP A 137 21.10 -19.40 0.81
C ASP A 137 21.32 -19.54 2.32
N SER A 138 21.78 -20.72 2.73
CA SER A 138 21.99 -21.04 4.15
C SER A 138 23.43 -20.85 4.62
N ASN A 139 24.33 -20.43 3.73
CA ASN A 139 25.72 -20.23 4.08
C ASN A 139 25.92 -18.82 4.66
N GLY A 140 27.16 -18.41 4.92
CA GLY A 140 27.48 -17.07 5.43
C GLY A 140 28.63 -16.46 4.63
N GLU A 141 28.84 -16.95 3.41
CA GLU A 141 29.92 -16.60 2.51
C GLU A 141 29.40 -15.68 1.43
N ALA A 142 29.83 -14.41 1.48
CA ALA A 142 29.38 -13.45 0.48
C ALA A 142 29.85 -13.85 -0.92
N ARG A 143 28.93 -13.83 -1.89
CA ARG A 143 29.29 -13.88 -3.31
C ARG A 143 30.13 -12.65 -3.70
N THR A 144 30.71 -12.68 -4.90
CA THR A 144 31.67 -11.66 -5.37
C THR A 144 31.14 -10.22 -5.22
N ASN A 145 29.87 -9.98 -5.54
CA ASN A 145 29.22 -8.68 -5.36
C ASN A 145 28.06 -8.71 -4.35
N GLY A 146 27.95 -9.81 -3.60
CA GLY A 146 26.85 -10.10 -2.70
C GLY A 146 26.87 -9.31 -1.41
N ALA A 147 26.04 -9.73 -0.47
CA ALA A 147 25.84 -9.06 0.80
C ALA A 147 25.46 -10.07 1.87
N GLU A 148 26.39 -10.25 2.81
CA GLU A 148 26.22 -11.13 3.98
C GLU A 148 26.22 -10.33 5.28
N LYS A 149 26.23 -11.04 6.40
CA LYS A 149 26.20 -10.46 7.76
C LYS A 149 27.14 -9.27 7.97
N GLU A 150 28.34 -9.30 7.40
CA GLU A 150 29.31 -8.20 7.51
C GLU A 150 28.77 -6.89 6.91
N TYR A 151 28.13 -6.96 5.74
CA TYR A 151 27.53 -5.81 5.07
C TYR A 151 26.38 -5.22 5.89
N TYR A 152 25.46 -6.07 6.35
CA TYR A 152 24.28 -5.63 7.09
C TYR A 152 24.59 -5.14 8.51
N SER A 153 25.59 -5.75 9.17
CA SER A 153 26.06 -5.28 10.48
C SER A 153 26.61 -3.86 10.41
N ALA A 154 27.29 -3.49 9.32
CA ALA A 154 27.78 -2.13 9.10
C ALA A 154 26.64 -1.10 8.89
N LEU A 155 25.44 -1.56 8.55
CA LEU A 155 24.23 -0.75 8.42
C LEU A 155 23.36 -0.76 9.69
N GLU A 156 23.87 -1.28 10.82
CA GLU A 156 23.14 -1.44 12.08
C GLU A 156 22.00 -2.47 12.03
N TYR A 157 22.10 -3.44 11.12
CA TYR A 157 21.13 -4.51 10.89
C TYR A 157 21.76 -5.91 11.08
N PRO A 158 22.22 -6.27 12.30
CA PRO A 158 23.07 -7.44 12.54
C PRO A 158 22.37 -8.81 12.35
N ASP A 159 21.04 -8.81 12.26
CA ASP A 159 20.21 -10.01 12.08
C ASP A 159 19.98 -10.36 10.59
N PHE A 160 20.60 -9.61 9.67
CA PHE A 160 20.48 -9.83 8.21
C PHE A 160 21.82 -10.28 7.61
N PRO A 161 21.80 -11.02 6.47
CA PRO A 161 20.60 -11.53 5.78
C PRO A 161 19.89 -12.61 6.59
N ALA A 162 18.67 -12.96 6.16
CA ALA A 162 17.85 -13.95 6.85
C ALA A 162 18.37 -15.39 6.71
N ASN A 163 19.20 -15.63 5.68
CA ASN A 163 19.76 -16.92 5.27
C ASN A 163 18.67 -17.99 5.17
N ALA A 164 17.56 -17.56 4.55
CA ALA A 164 16.30 -18.29 4.51
C ALA A 164 15.41 -17.77 3.38
N ALA A 165 14.49 -18.64 2.94
CA ALA A 165 13.47 -18.29 1.97
C ALA A 165 12.65 -17.05 2.41
N PHE A 166 12.31 -16.22 1.43
CA PHE A 166 11.45 -15.05 1.65
C PHE A 166 10.06 -15.46 2.13
N THR A 167 9.57 -14.76 3.16
CA THR A 167 8.20 -14.93 3.68
C THR A 167 7.21 -13.96 3.03
N SER A 168 7.71 -12.86 2.47
CA SER A 168 6.94 -11.88 1.70
C SER A 168 7.80 -11.30 0.58
N LEU A 169 7.20 -10.87 -0.53
CA LEU A 169 7.95 -10.14 -1.55
C LEU A 169 8.53 -8.82 -0.99
N ASP A 170 7.87 -8.21 0.00
CA ASP A 170 8.36 -6.96 0.60
C ASP A 170 9.71 -7.11 1.30
N GLN A 171 10.05 -8.31 1.79
CA GLN A 171 11.39 -8.59 2.32
C GLN A 171 12.49 -8.42 1.26
N MET A 172 12.19 -8.59 -0.03
CA MET A 172 13.17 -8.34 -1.09
C MET A 172 13.66 -6.88 -1.08
N LEU A 173 12.86 -5.92 -0.60
CA LEU A 173 13.30 -4.52 -0.51
C LEU A 173 14.43 -4.29 0.51
N LEU A 174 14.68 -5.25 1.42
CA LEU A 174 15.79 -5.21 2.37
C LEU A 174 17.10 -5.68 1.75
N VAL A 175 17.04 -6.26 0.55
CA VAL A 175 18.21 -6.76 -0.17
C VAL A 175 18.97 -5.58 -0.76
N ARG A 176 20.30 -5.62 -0.64
CA ARG A 176 21.20 -4.61 -1.19
C ARG A 176 20.91 -4.38 -2.68
N GLY A 177 20.57 -3.14 -3.03
CA GLY A 177 20.35 -2.69 -4.41
C GLY A 177 18.93 -2.92 -4.95
N MET A 178 18.03 -3.56 -4.20
CA MET A 178 16.62 -3.69 -4.61
C MET A 178 15.87 -2.34 -4.62
N ASP A 179 16.38 -1.32 -3.92
CA ASP A 179 15.92 0.07 -4.03
C ASP A 179 16.10 0.63 -5.46
N LYS A 180 17.21 0.29 -6.12
CA LYS A 180 17.48 0.68 -7.50
C LYS A 180 16.58 -0.05 -8.48
N VAL A 181 16.40 -1.36 -8.27
CA VAL A 181 15.45 -2.17 -9.06
C VAL A 181 14.04 -1.58 -8.95
N ALA A 182 13.59 -1.26 -7.73
CA ALA A 182 12.28 -0.67 -7.49
C ALA A 182 12.12 0.71 -8.14
N LYS A 183 13.21 1.46 -8.28
CA LYS A 183 13.23 2.76 -8.94
C LYS A 183 13.11 2.64 -10.47
N VAL A 184 13.82 1.70 -11.10
CA VAL A 184 13.73 1.53 -12.57
C VAL A 184 12.47 0.79 -13.00
N GLN A 185 12.01 -0.16 -12.18
CA GLN A 185 10.84 -0.98 -12.44
C GLN A 185 9.90 -0.95 -11.23
N PRO A 186 8.98 0.03 -11.14
CA PRO A 186 8.03 0.12 -10.03
C PRO A 186 7.11 -1.11 -9.90
N ARG A 187 6.94 -1.89 -10.98
CA ARG A 187 6.11 -3.10 -11.01
C ARG A 187 6.89 -4.40 -10.85
N TRP A 188 8.10 -4.35 -10.29
CA TRP A 188 8.97 -5.53 -10.14
C TRP A 188 8.27 -6.72 -9.46
N ARG A 189 7.36 -6.47 -8.52
CA ARG A 189 6.57 -7.50 -7.82
C ARG A 189 5.75 -8.38 -8.77
N ASP A 190 5.36 -7.89 -9.94
CA ASP A 190 4.58 -8.65 -10.91
C ASP A 190 5.40 -9.76 -11.61
N TYR A 191 6.72 -9.78 -11.41
CA TYR A 191 7.67 -10.72 -12.02
C TYR A 191 8.18 -11.80 -11.07
N PHE A 192 7.92 -11.67 -9.77
CA PHE A 192 8.40 -12.59 -8.74
C PHE A 192 7.24 -13.24 -7.98
N THR A 193 7.44 -14.45 -7.47
CA THR A 193 6.44 -15.17 -6.68
C THR A 193 7.07 -15.97 -5.55
N LEU A 194 6.29 -16.19 -4.49
CA LEU A 194 6.65 -17.10 -3.40
C LEU A 194 6.08 -18.51 -3.60
N TYR A 195 5.23 -18.68 -4.61
CA TYR A 195 4.46 -19.90 -4.85
C TYR A 195 4.80 -20.47 -6.23
N GLY A 196 5.28 -21.70 -6.26
CA GLY A 196 5.61 -22.38 -7.49
C GLY A 196 6.28 -23.73 -7.23
N ASP A 197 6.56 -24.46 -8.29
CA ASP A 197 7.26 -25.75 -8.27
C ASP A 197 8.73 -25.63 -8.74
N GLY A 198 9.23 -24.40 -8.89
CA GLY A 198 10.56 -24.10 -9.40
C GLY A 198 10.66 -24.04 -10.93
N THR A 199 9.56 -24.25 -11.65
CA THR A 199 9.52 -24.10 -13.11
C THR A 199 8.85 -22.79 -13.54
N ILE A 200 9.23 -22.28 -14.72
CA ILE A 200 8.62 -21.08 -15.32
C ILE A 200 7.82 -21.49 -16.56
N ASP A 201 6.52 -21.22 -16.56
CA ASP A 201 5.65 -21.30 -17.72
C ASP A 201 5.84 -20.07 -18.61
N VAL A 202 6.65 -20.24 -19.64
CA VAL A 202 6.91 -19.23 -20.68
C VAL A 202 5.66 -18.72 -21.40
N ASN A 203 4.55 -19.46 -21.44
CA ASN A 203 3.30 -18.98 -22.05
C ASN A 203 2.53 -18.03 -21.13
N ALA A 204 2.84 -18.05 -19.84
CA ALA A 204 2.21 -17.23 -18.81
C ALA A 204 3.13 -16.09 -18.33
N ALA A 205 4.39 -16.07 -18.75
CA ALA A 205 5.36 -15.04 -18.41
C ALA A 205 4.92 -13.65 -18.93
N PRO A 206 5.13 -12.58 -18.12
CA PRO A 206 4.70 -11.22 -18.43
C PRO A 206 5.50 -10.53 -19.55
#